data_AF-A0A929M7U3-F1
#
_entry.id   AF-A0A929M7U3-F1
#
_cell.length_a   1.000
_cell.length_b   1.000
_cell.length_c   1.000
_cell.angle_alpha   90.00
_cell.angle_beta   90.00
_cell.angle_gamma   90.00
#
_symmetry.space_group_name_H-M   'P 1'
#
loop_
_entity.id
_entity.type
_entity.pdbx_description
1 polymer ?
#
loop_
_entity_poly.entity_id
_entity_poly.type
_entity_poly.pdbx_seq_one_letter_code
_entity_poly.pdbx_strand_id
1 'polypeptide(L)' 'MLVDGSYEILSCDDVELGIKRSSALSFYACYDDVKEAKALLVIIPGLGADS' A
#
# COMPACT_ATOMS: atom_id res chain seq x y z
N MET A 1 -14.30 4.16 -13.80
CA MET A 1 -13.25 5.08 -14.24
C MET A 1 -11.95 4.50 -13.74
N LEU A 2 -10.93 4.44 -14.59
CA LEU A 2 -9.65 3.93 -14.15
C LEU A 2 -9.04 4.95 -13.19
N VAL A 3 -8.89 4.54 -11.94
CA VAL A 3 -8.10 5.23 -10.92
C VAL A 3 -6.69 4.67 -11.00
N ASP A 4 -5.71 5.55 -11.11
CA ASP A 4 -4.30 5.19 -11.30
C ASP A 4 -3.45 6.27 -10.62
N GLY A 5 -2.81 5.92 -9.50
CA GLY A 5 -2.09 6.93 -8.74
C GLY A 5 -1.32 6.43 -7.53
N SER A 6 -0.47 7.33 -7.03
CA SER A 6 0.29 7.14 -5.80
C SER A 6 -0.44 7.82 -4.63
N TYR A 7 -0.41 7.17 -3.48
CA TYR A 7 -1.10 7.58 -2.26
C TYR A 7 -0.14 7.51 -1.08
N GLU A 8 -0.37 8.36 -0.09
CA GLU A 8 0.32 8.31 1.19
C GLU A 8 -0.71 8.30 2.32
N ILE A 9 -0.52 7.40 3.28
CA ILE A 9 -1.32 7.32 4.49
C ILE A 9 -0.40 7.33 5.71
N LEU A 10 -0.97 7.67 6.87
CA LEU A 10 -0.28 7.43 8.14
C LEU A 10 -0.08 5.92 8.31
N SER A 11 1.17 5.52 8.58
CA SER A 11 1.48 4.12 8.88
C SER A 11 0.96 3.74 10.27
N CYS A 12 0.89 2.43 10.53
CA CYS A 12 0.48 1.90 11.82
C CYS A 12 1.70 1.42 12.61
N ASP A 13 1.59 1.49 13.93
CA ASP A 13 2.56 0.88 14.84
C ASP A 13 2.55 -0.65 14.66
N ASP A 14 3.73 -1.26 14.66
CA ASP A 14 3.89 -2.70 14.68
C ASP A 14 3.75 -3.17 16.13
N VAL A 15 2.55 -3.62 16.49
CA VAL A 15 2.21 -4.03 17.86
C VAL A 15 2.93 -5.33 18.24
N GLU A 16 3.15 -6.24 17.28
CA GLU A 16 3.79 -7.53 17.55
C GLU A 16 5.28 -7.35 17.86
N LEU A 17 5.95 -6.42 17.17
CA LEU A 17 7.36 -6.12 17.37
C LEU A 17 7.62 -4.94 18.32
N GLY A 18 6.57 -4.25 18.78
CA GLY A 18 6.67 -3.07 19.64
C GLY A 18 7.31 -1.85 18.97
N ILE A 19 7.25 -1.76 17.63
CA ILE A 19 7.88 -0.69 16.85
C ILE A 19 6.85 0.40 16.57
N LYS A 20 7.14 1.63 17.00
CA LYS A 20 6.34 2.80 16.61
C LYS A 20 6.75 3.31 15.25
N ARG A 21 5.81 3.50 14.32
CA ARG A 21 6.10 4.06 12.99
C ARG A 21 5.50 5.45 12.86
N SER A 22 6.39 6.43 12.67
CA SER A 22 6.02 7.82 12.36
C SER A 22 6.08 8.14 10.86
N SER A 23 6.71 7.27 10.06
CA SER A 23 6.80 7.43 8.60
C SER A 23 5.45 7.19 7.94
N ALA A 24 5.14 7.95 6.88
CA ALA A 24 4.01 7.64 6.01
C ALA A 24 4.22 6.30 5.29
N LEU A 25 3.13 5.60 4.99
CA LEU A 25 3.11 4.45 4.09
C LEU A 25 2.69 4.95 2.71
N SER A 26 3.64 4.93 1.77
CA SER A 26 3.38 5.28 0.38
C SER A 26 3.10 4.00 -0.42
N PHE A 27 2.07 4.02 -1.26
CA PHE A 27 1.72 2.90 -2.14
C PHE A 27 1.09 3.39 -3.44
N TYR A 28 1.10 2.53 -4.44
CA TYR A 28 0.44 2.75 -5.71
C TYR A 28 -0.81 1.88 -5.81
N ALA A 29 -1.90 2.45 -6.30
CA ALA A 29 -3.12 1.70 -6.56
C ALA A 29 -3.66 2.01 -7.96
N CYS A 30 -4.05 0.95 -8.65
CA CYS A 30 -4.71 1.02 -9.94
C CYS A 30 -5.95 0.11 -9.91
N TYR A 31 -7.14 0.68 -10.13
CA TYR A 31 -8.41 -0.04 -10.10
C TYR A 31 -9.49 0.70 -10.89
N ASP A 32 -10.56 -0.02 -11.25
CA ASP A 32 -11.72 0.58 -11.92
C ASP A 32 -12.83 0.83 -10.90
N ASP A 33 -13.09 2.10 -10.57
CA ASP A 33 -14.04 2.51 -9.53
C ASP A 33 -15.53 2.37 -9.94
N VAL A 34 -15.80 2.01 -11.19
CA VAL A 34 -17.16 1.73 -11.68
C VAL A 34 -17.51 0.24 -11.54
N LYS A 35 -16.49 -0.64 -11.44
CA LYS A 35 -16.70 -2.08 -11.29
C LYS A 35 -16.72 -2.47 -9.82
N GLU A 36 -17.54 -3.46 -9.48
CA GLU A 36 -17.51 -4.07 -8.16
C GLU A 36 -16.17 -4.77 -7.91
N ALA A 37 -15.55 -4.47 -6.77
CA ALA A 37 -14.30 -5.09 -6.36
C ALA A 37 -14.51 -6.56 -5.98
N LYS A 38 -13.83 -7.47 -6.69
CA LYS A 38 -13.91 -8.92 -6.43
C LYS A 38 -12.74 -9.47 -5.62
N ALA A 39 -11.60 -8.80 -5.68
CA ALA A 39 -10.37 -9.21 -5.02
C ALA A 39 -9.45 -8.01 -4.79
N LEU A 40 -8.58 -8.13 -3.81
CA LEU A 40 -7.48 -7.21 -3.55
C LEU A 40 -6.16 -7.94 -3.79
N LEU A 41 -5.37 -7.46 -4.75
CA LEU A 41 -4.02 -7.95 -5.00
C LEU A 41 -3.03 -7.00 -4.34
N VAL A 42 -2.25 -7.53 -3.39
CA VAL A 42 -1.20 -6.78 -2.70
C VAL A 42 0.15 -7.30 -3.19
N ILE A 43 0.94 -6.42 -3.81
CA ILE A 43 2.31 -6.72 -4.22
C ILE A 43 3.24 -6.07 -3.21
N ILE A 44 3.90 -6.89 -2.40
CA ILE A 44 4.90 -6.44 -1.45
C ILE A 44 6.27 -6.63 -2.11
N PRO A 45 7.05 -5.55 -2.35
CA PRO A 45 8.39 -5.71 -2.88
C PRO A 45 9.24 -6.52 -1.91
N GLY A 46 10.08 -7.41 -2.44
CA GLY A 46 11.04 -8.16 -1.63
C GLY A 46 12.09 -7.24 -0.99
N LEU A 47 12.74 -7.73 0.06
CA LEU A 47 13.94 -7.11 0.62
C LEU A 47 15.09 -7.26 -0.40
N GLY A 48 15.44 -6.17 -1.07
CA GLY A 48 16.48 -6.13 -2.11
C GLY A 48 15.95 -5.57 -3.42
N ALA A 49 15.45 -4.33 -3.40
CA ALA A 49 15.26 -3.59 -4.64
C ALA A 49 16.60 -3.60 -5.41
N ASP A 50 16.57 -3.99 -6.69
CA ASP A 50 17.71 -3.73 -7.58
C ASP A 50 18.04 -2.24 -7.46
N SER A 51 19.27 -1.98 -7.02
CA SER A 51 19.86 -0.65 -6.93
C SER A 51 19.92 0.05 -8.28
#